data_AF-A0A945YAN9-F1
#
_entry.id   AF-A0A945YAN9-F1
#
_cell.length_a   1.000
_cell.length_b   1.000
_cell.length_c   1.000
_cell.angle_alpha   90.00
_cell.angle_beta   90.00
_cell.angle_gamma   90.00
#
_symmetry.space_group_name_H-M   'P 1'
#
loop_
_entity.id
_entity.type
_entity.pdbx_description
1 polymer ?
#
loop_
_entity_poly.entity_id
_entity_poly.type
_entity_poly.pdbx_seq_one_letter_code
_entity_poly.pdbx_strand_id
1 'polypeptide(L)'
;EAAALANSPIRHIPANGCKLIVGVGALETDEFRRQSREFADAWSAAGLSCQFAEMPDRHHFSIHEDMNVAGSQLTEPFLSWMDL
;
A
#
# COMPACT_ATOMS: atom_id res chain seq x y z
N GLU A 1 14.49 -21.52 4.56
CA GLU A 1 14.63 -20.18 5.19
C GLU A 1 15.18 -19.13 4.21
N ALA A 2 16.34 -19.36 3.57
CA ALA A 2 16.93 -18.40 2.61
C ALA A 2 15.95 -17.91 1.52
N ALA A 3 15.17 -18.82 0.92
CA ALA A 3 14.17 -18.45 -0.09
C ALA A 3 13.06 -17.53 0.46
N ALA A 4 12.63 -17.72 1.71
CA ALA A 4 11.63 -16.84 2.32
C ALA A 4 12.19 -15.43 2.54
N LEU A 5 13.43 -15.32 3.04
CA LEU A 5 14.11 -14.04 3.23
C LEU A 5 14.33 -13.29 1.92
N ALA A 6 14.78 -13.99 0.88
CA ALA A 6 15.03 -13.42 -0.44
C ALA A 6 13.74 -12.89 -1.10
N ASN A 7 12.58 -13.48 -0.80
CA ASN A 7 11.28 -13.11 -1.38
C ASN A 7 10.37 -12.37 -0.40
N SER A 8 10.91 -11.74 0.65
CA SER A 8 10.15 -10.92 1.61
C SER A 8 10.40 -9.43 1.34
N PRO A 9 9.56 -8.71 0.58
CA PRO A 9 9.81 -7.31 0.20
C PRO A 9 10.10 -6.38 1.38
N ILE A 10 9.48 -6.62 2.55
CA ILE A 10 9.71 -5.83 3.76
C ILE A 10 11.16 -5.85 4.26
N ARG A 11 11.96 -6.84 3.83
CA ARG A 11 13.39 -6.95 4.16
C ARG A 11 14.30 -6.28 3.12
N HIS A 12 13.72 -5.75 2.04
CA HIS A 12 14.42 -5.18 0.89
C HIS A 12 13.91 -3.77 0.57
N ILE A 13 13.60 -2.97 1.60
CA ILE A 13 13.23 -1.56 1.41
C ILE A 13 14.43 -0.82 0.78
N PRO A 14 14.24 -0.11 -0.34
CA PRO A 14 15.34 0.56 -1.03
C PRO A 14 15.83 1.78 -0.24
N ALA A 15 17.07 2.19 -0.47
CA ALA A 15 17.58 3.45 0.08
C ALA A 15 16.96 4.69 -0.61
N ASN A 16 16.57 4.56 -1.89
CA ASN A 16 15.91 5.60 -2.68
C ASN A 16 14.69 4.97 -3.38
N GLY A 17 13.49 5.26 -2.88
CA GLY A 17 12.23 4.78 -3.44
C GLY A 17 11.38 5.89 -4.07
N CYS A 18 10.42 5.50 -4.89
CA CYS A 18 9.36 6.42 -5.33
C CYS A 18 8.36 6.68 -4.18
N LYS A 19 7.47 7.67 -4.38
CA LYS A 19 6.28 7.79 -3.54
C LYS A 19 5.43 6.52 -3.71
N LEU A 20 5.00 5.92 -2.61
CA LEU A 20 4.27 4.65 -2.61
C LEU A 20 2.91 4.80 -1.93
N ILE A 21 1.85 4.26 -2.54
CA ILE A 21 0.55 4.07 -1.90
C ILE A 21 0.38 2.58 -1.63
N VAL A 22 0.14 2.22 -0.38
CA VAL A 22 -0.17 0.84 0.02
C VAL A 22 -1.66 0.76 0.37
N GLY A 23 -2.41 0.07 -0.48
CA GLY A 23 -3.86 -0.08 -0.35
C GLY A 23 -4.27 -1.46 0.18
N VAL A 24 -5.26 -1.52 1.06
CA VAL A 24 -5.92 -2.76 1.51
C VAL A 24 -7.41 -2.54 1.73
N GLY A 25 -8.25 -3.50 1.39
CA GLY A 25 -9.68 -3.44 1.70
C GLY A 25 -9.96 -3.72 3.19
N ALA A 26 -10.88 -2.96 3.79
CA ALA A 26 -11.28 -3.15 5.19
C ALA A 26 -11.96 -4.51 5.45
N LEU A 27 -12.49 -5.17 4.41
CA LEU A 27 -13.09 -6.49 4.47
C LEU A 27 -12.11 -7.62 4.09
N GLU A 28 -10.82 -7.31 3.91
CA GLU A 28 -9.78 -8.33 3.76
C GLU A 28 -9.41 -8.96 5.12
N THR A 29 -8.65 -10.05 5.10
CA THR A 29 -8.24 -10.71 6.34
C THR A 29 -7.33 -9.82 7.16
N ASP A 30 -7.33 -10.05 8.48
CA ASP A 30 -6.47 -9.31 9.41
C ASP A 30 -4.99 -9.38 9.02
N GLU A 31 -4.55 -10.48 8.40
CA GLU A 31 -3.16 -10.64 7.99
C GLU A 31 -2.80 -9.80 6.76
N PHE A 32 -3.71 -9.65 5.77
CA PHE A 32 -3.50 -8.71 4.66
C PHE A 32 -3.40 -7.27 5.17
N ARG A 33 -4.27 -6.91 6.13
CA ARG A 33 -4.29 -5.58 6.75
C ARG A 33 -3.02 -5.32 7.56
N ARG A 34 -2.59 -6.29 8.38
CA ARG A 34 -1.36 -6.23 9.18
C ARG A 34 -0.12 -6.08 8.31
N GLN A 35 0.05 -6.95 7.29
CA GLN A 35 1.21 -6.91 6.41
C GLN A 35 1.28 -5.60 5.61
N SER A 36 0.14 -5.12 5.10
CA SER A 36 0.07 -3.86 4.36
C SER A 36 0.48 -2.67 5.24
N ARG A 37 0.00 -2.63 6.49
CA ARG A 37 0.39 -1.60 7.47
C ARG A 37 1.87 -1.68 7.82
N GLU A 38 2.38 -2.86 8.14
CA GLU A 38 3.80 -3.06 8.48
C GLU A 38 4.72 -2.68 7.32
N PHE A 39 4.34 -2.95 6.07
CA PHE A 39 5.13 -2.55 4.92
C PHE A 39 5.13 -1.04 4.72
N ALA A 40 3.99 -0.37 4.88
CA ALA A 40 3.89 1.08 4.82
C ALA A 40 4.70 1.78 5.93
N ASP A 41 4.67 1.21 7.14
CA ASP A 41 5.45 1.67 8.28
C ASP A 41 6.96 1.48 8.04
N ALA A 42 7.38 0.33 7.52
CA ALA A 42 8.78 0.06 7.16
C ALA A 42 9.29 1.00 6.07
N TRP A 43 8.47 1.29 5.05
CA TRP A 43 8.80 2.25 4.00
C TRP A 43 8.99 3.65 4.57
N SER A 44 8.07 4.10 5.44
CA SER A 44 8.13 5.41 6.10
C SER A 44 9.32 5.50 7.07
N ALA A 45 9.63 4.43 7.80
CA ALA A 45 10.78 4.37 8.71
C ALA A 45 12.13 4.47 7.97
N ALA A 46 12.18 4.08 6.69
CA ALA A 46 13.33 4.30 5.82
C ALA A 46 13.44 5.75 5.30
N GLY A 47 12.55 6.66 5.71
CA GLY A 47 12.53 8.06 5.29
C GLY A 47 11.89 8.28 3.90
N LEU A 48 11.21 7.27 3.35
CA LEU A 48 10.57 7.34 2.04
C LEU A 48 9.10 7.76 2.19
N SER A 49 8.56 8.42 1.16
CA SER A 49 7.16 8.86 1.14
C SER A 49 6.23 7.67 0.94
N CYS A 50 5.42 7.35 1.95
CA CYS A 50 4.37 6.33 1.87
C CYS A 50 3.02 6.91 2.29
N GLN A 51 1.95 6.51 1.59
CA GLN A 51 0.58 6.67 2.04
C GLN A 51 -0.05 5.30 2.25
N PHE A 52 -0.70 5.09 3.39
CA PHE A 52 -1.47 3.88 3.66
C PHE A 52 -2.96 4.18 3.47
N ALA A 53 -3.65 3.37 2.68
CA ALA A 53 -5.07 3.50 2.38
C ALA A 53 -5.82 2.21 2.74
N GLU A 54 -6.65 2.27 3.78
CA GLU A 54 -7.59 1.20 4.11
C GLU A 54 -8.97 1.59 3.60
N MET A 55 -9.49 0.85 2.61
CA MET A 55 -10.72 1.18 1.87
C MET A 55 -11.95 0.53 2.52
N PRO A 56 -12.91 1.31 3.06
CA PRO A 56 -14.18 0.80 3.55
C PRO A 56 -14.93 0.01 2.49
N ASP A 57 -15.68 -1.00 2.93
CA ASP A 57 -16.56 -1.82 2.08
C ASP A 57 -15.86 -2.54 0.90
N ARG A 58 -14.52 -2.55 0.86
CA ARG A 58 -13.73 -3.26 -0.14
C ARG A 58 -13.16 -4.56 0.42
N HIS A 59 -13.20 -5.60 -0.41
CA HIS A 59 -12.46 -6.84 -0.22
C HIS A 59 -11.43 -6.98 -1.36
N HIS A 60 -10.58 -8.01 -1.28
CA HIS A 60 -9.46 -8.20 -2.20
C HIS A 60 -9.84 -8.13 -3.68
N PHE A 61 -10.99 -8.70 -4.07
CA PHE A 61 -11.47 -8.68 -5.45
C PHE A 61 -12.19 -7.38 -5.88
N SER A 62 -12.63 -6.52 -4.97
CA SER A 62 -13.36 -5.28 -5.29
C SER A 62 -12.52 -4.02 -5.08
N ILE A 63 -11.32 -4.15 -4.49
CA ILE A 63 -10.40 -3.02 -4.24
C ILE A 63 -10.03 -2.26 -5.51
N HIS A 64 -9.98 -2.93 -6.66
CA HIS A 64 -9.69 -2.30 -7.95
C HIS A 64 -10.78 -1.30 -8.39
N GLU A 65 -12.00 -1.41 -7.88
CA GLU A 65 -13.07 -0.47 -8.19
C GLU A 65 -12.79 0.93 -7.62
N ASP A 66 -11.94 1.04 -6.60
CA ASP A 66 -11.47 2.33 -6.08
C ASP A 66 -10.77 3.14 -7.18
N MET A 67 -10.12 2.47 -8.14
CA MET A 67 -9.46 3.10 -9.29
C MET A 67 -10.42 3.77 -10.28
N ASN A 68 -11.71 3.43 -10.23
CA ASN A 68 -12.72 4.00 -11.14
C ASN A 68 -13.28 5.35 -10.65
N VAL A 69 -12.93 5.76 -9.42
CA VAL A 69 -13.46 6.98 -8.79
C VAL A 69 -12.28 7.90 -8.47
N ALA A 70 -12.21 9.07 -9.08
CA ALA A 70 -11.07 10.00 -8.91
C ALA A 70 -10.84 10.45 -7.47
N GLY A 71 -11.92 10.63 -6.69
CA GLY A 71 -11.88 11.05 -5.29
C GLY A 71 -11.81 9.89 -4.28
N SER A 72 -11.43 8.70 -4.72
CA SER A 72 -11.31 7.54 -3.83
C SER A 72 -9.98 7.52 -3.08
N GLN A 73 -9.88 6.68 -2.05
CA GLN A 73 -8.71 6.66 -1.17
C GLN A 73 -7.44 6.18 -1.87
N LEU A 74 -7.56 5.41 -2.95
CA LEU A 74 -6.42 4.98 -3.75
C LEU A 74 -6.12 5.96 -4.89
N THR A 75 -7.15 6.51 -5.55
CA THR A 75 -6.97 7.29 -6.79
C THR A 75 -6.65 8.76 -6.51
N GLU A 76 -7.30 9.38 -5.54
CA GLU A 76 -7.07 10.80 -5.20
C GLU A 76 -5.59 11.09 -4.90
N PRO A 77 -4.92 10.36 -3.98
CA PRO A 77 -3.51 10.61 -3.72
C PRO A 77 -2.61 10.31 -4.93
N PHE A 78 -2.97 9.32 -5.75
CA PHE A 78 -2.23 9.01 -6.95
C PHE A 78 -2.28 10.17 -7.96
N LEU A 79 -3.48 10.69 -8.25
CA LEU A 79 -3.68 11.83 -9.14
C LEU A 79 -3.02 13.09 -8.59
N SER A 80 -3.19 13.36 -7.30
CA SER A 80 -2.55 14.50 -6.64
C SER A 80 -1.02 14.48 -6.77
N TRP A 81 -0.38 13.30 -6.70
CA TRP A 81 1.07 13.19 -6.89
C TRP A 81 1.53 13.36 -8.33
N MET A 82 0.61 13.24 -9.29
CA MET A 82 0.84 13.51 -10.70
C MET A 82 0.48 14.95 -11.09
N ASP A 83 0.06 15.78 -10.13
CA ASP A 83 -0.48 17.13 -10.37
C ASP A 83 -1.71 17.11 -11.31
N LEU A 84 -2.56 16.08 -11.16
CA LEU A 84 -3.82 15.87 -11.90
C LEU A 84 -5.07 16.01 -11.03
#